data_AF-A0A061I0L5-F1
#
_entry.id   AF-A0A061I0L5-F1
#
_cell.length_a   1.000
_cell.length_b   1.000
_cell.length_c   1.000
_cell.angle_alpha   90.00
_cell.angle_beta   90.00
_cell.angle_gamma   90.00
#
_symmetry.space_group_name_H-M   'P 1'
#
loop_
_entity.id
_entity.type
_entity.pdbx_description
1 polymer ?
#
loop_
_entity_poly.entity_id
_entity_poly.type
_entity_poly.pdbx_seq_one_letter_code
_entity_poly.pdbx_strand_id
1 'polypeptide(L)'
;VATISANGHIDIGNIISDAMKKVGRKSIITLKDRKPLNDELGIIESMKFERRCIYHTSIGQKCEFQDAYVLLSEKKISSVQSIVPDHEANAHQNPMVIFPEGIEGEALSTLVLNRLKVGLQVIAVKAPGFGDNRKNQLKGMDIATGGAQFGEQGLNLNFDDVQDHDLGKKSIQEITEQLDITTSEYEKEKISENING
;
A
#
# COMPACT_ATOMS: atom_id res chain seq x y z
N VAL A 1 9.60 10.82 -29.04
CA VAL A 1 8.92 9.63 -28.46
C VAL A 1 7.62 10.03 -27.77
N ALA A 2 7.63 10.93 -26.78
CA ALA A 2 6.43 11.34 -26.04
C ALA A 2 5.24 11.78 -26.93
N THR A 3 5.47 12.61 -27.96
CA THR A 3 4.42 13.04 -28.91
C THR A 3 3.86 11.90 -29.77
N ILE A 4 4.68 10.91 -30.11
CA ILE A 4 4.25 9.72 -30.87
C ILE A 4 3.42 8.80 -29.95
N SER A 5 3.83 8.65 -28.69
CA SER A 5 3.08 7.93 -27.66
C SER A 5 1.76 8.61 -27.28
N ALA A 6 1.65 9.93 -27.46
CA ALA A 6 0.44 10.72 -27.27
C ALA A 6 -0.46 10.78 -28.52
N ASN A 7 -0.34 9.80 -29.43
CA ASN A 7 -1.13 9.72 -30.66
C ASN A 7 -1.06 10.99 -31.55
N GLY A 8 0.10 11.65 -31.58
CA GLY A 8 0.33 12.85 -32.39
C GLY A 8 -0.06 14.17 -31.73
N HIS A 9 -0.62 14.16 -30.52
CA HIS A 9 -0.92 15.39 -29.78
C HIS A 9 0.36 16.01 -29.21
N ILE A 10 0.79 17.12 -29.80
CA ILE A 10 2.02 17.83 -29.43
C ILE A 10 1.95 18.38 -28.00
N ASP A 11 0.80 18.94 -27.61
CA ASP A 11 0.62 19.57 -26.30
C ASP A 11 0.76 18.55 -25.16
N ILE A 12 0.11 17.39 -25.28
CA ILE A 12 0.22 16.27 -24.33
C ILE A 12 1.67 15.75 -24.28
N GLY A 13 2.32 15.60 -25.44
CA GLY A 13 3.71 15.18 -25.53
C GLY A 13 4.68 16.14 -24.81
N ASN A 14 4.42 17.45 -24.89
CA ASN A 14 5.19 18.48 -24.21
C ASN A 14 5.01 18.40 -22.69
N ILE A 15 3.77 18.27 -22.20
CA ILE A 15 3.48 18.12 -20.77
C ILE A 15 4.18 16.88 -20.19
N ILE A 16 4.10 15.73 -20.87
CA ILE A 16 4.79 14.50 -20.45
C ILE A 16 6.30 14.70 -20.43
N SER A 17 6.85 15.35 -21.45
CA SER A 17 8.30 15.61 -21.51
C SER A 17 8.76 16.54 -20.39
N ASP A 18 7.98 17.56 -20.06
CA ASP A 18 8.32 18.53 -19.01
C ASP A 18 8.17 17.92 -17.61
N ALA A 19 7.17 17.06 -17.42
CA ALA A 19 7.05 16.22 -16.23
C ALA A 19 8.31 15.35 -16.07
N MET A 20 8.67 14.56 -17.09
CA MET A 20 9.85 13.68 -17.05
C MET A 20 11.17 14.42 -16.78
N LYS A 21 11.34 15.64 -17.31
CA LYS A 21 12.52 16.48 -17.01
C LYS A 21 12.56 16.91 -15.55
N LYS A 22 11.41 17.24 -14.95
CA LYS A 22 11.34 17.70 -13.56
C LYS A 22 11.50 16.57 -12.53
N VAL A 23 10.87 15.41 -12.76
CA VAL A 23 10.84 14.30 -11.78
C VAL A 23 11.89 13.19 -12.05
N GLY A 24 12.54 13.21 -13.22
CA GLY A 24 13.59 12.27 -13.59
C GLY A 24 13.07 10.95 -14.17
N ARG A 25 13.98 10.02 -14.50
CA ARG A 25 13.61 8.79 -15.23
C ARG A 25 12.94 7.70 -14.40
N LYS A 26 13.06 7.74 -13.06
CA LYS A 26 12.54 6.71 -12.14
C LYS A 26 11.22 7.11 -11.46
N SER A 27 10.64 8.24 -11.84
CA SER A 27 9.40 8.76 -11.26
C SER A 27 8.17 8.12 -11.88
N ILE A 28 7.10 8.01 -11.09
CA ILE A 28 5.79 7.57 -11.57
C ILE A 28 4.99 8.81 -11.96
N ILE A 29 4.39 8.78 -13.15
CA ILE A 29 3.49 9.82 -13.65
C ILE A 29 2.07 9.25 -13.60
N THR A 30 1.18 9.94 -12.87
CA THR A 30 -0.22 9.56 -12.74
C THR A 30 -1.10 10.66 -13.32
N LEU A 31 -2.05 10.29 -14.19
CA LEU A 31 -3.05 11.21 -14.71
C LEU A 31 -4.25 11.24 -13.74
N LYS A 32 -4.75 12.42 -13.40
CA LYS A 32 -6.02 12.58 -12.66
C LYS A 32 -6.98 13.43 -13.48
N ASP A 33 -8.15 12.88 -13.76
CA ASP A 33 -9.23 13.64 -14.36
C ASP A 33 -9.76 14.66 -13.35
N ARG A 34 -9.44 15.94 -13.57
CA ARG A 34 -10.06 17.05 -12.84
C ARG A 34 -10.96 17.83 -13.78
N LYS A 35 -11.89 18.61 -13.21
CA LYS A 35 -12.81 19.50 -13.95
C LYS A 35 -12.27 20.88 -14.43
N PRO A 36 -11.02 21.33 -14.22
CA PRO A 36 -10.63 22.63 -14.76
C PRO A 36 -10.53 22.58 -16.29
N LEU A 37 -10.70 23.73 -16.92
CA LEU A 37 -10.58 23.89 -18.38
C LEU A 37 -9.13 23.75 -18.90
N ASN A 38 -8.14 23.75 -18.01
CA ASN A 38 -6.72 23.75 -18.36
C ASN A 38 -5.97 22.58 -17.72
N ASP A 39 -4.98 22.05 -18.42
CA ASP A 39 -4.07 21.03 -17.92
C ASP A 39 -3.09 21.61 -16.90
N GLU A 40 -2.98 20.99 -15.73
CA GLU A 40 -2.08 21.39 -14.66
C GLU A 40 -1.04 20.30 -14.35
N LEU A 41 0.23 20.69 -14.26
CA LEU A 41 1.31 19.81 -13.82
C LEU A 41 1.63 20.06 -12.34
N GLY A 42 1.20 19.13 -11.47
CA GLY A 42 1.56 19.10 -10.06
C GLY A 42 2.59 18.01 -9.76
N ILE A 43 3.59 18.32 -8.93
CA ILE A 43 4.50 17.31 -8.38
C ILE A 43 4.02 16.98 -6.98
N ILE A 44 3.75 15.70 -6.73
CA ILE A 44 3.37 15.18 -5.41
C ILE A 44 4.45 14.19 -4.97
N GLU A 45 5.04 14.42 -3.80
CA GLU A 45 5.89 13.42 -3.16
C GLU A 45 4.99 12.26 -2.69
N SER A 46 5.16 11.11 -3.34
CA SER A 46 4.37 9.91 -3.08
C SER A 46 5.27 8.69 -3.11
N MET A 47 4.81 7.64 -2.44
CA MET A 47 5.57 6.42 -2.27
C MET A 47 4.71 5.26 -2.79
N LYS A 48 5.19 4.57 -3.83
CA LYS A 48 4.50 3.41 -4.43
C LYS A 48 5.27 2.14 -4.09
N PHE A 49 4.52 1.11 -3.70
CA PHE A 49 5.06 -0.23 -3.49
C PHE A 49 4.21 -1.25 -4.23
N GLU A 50 4.87 -2.24 -4.82
CA GLU A 50 4.24 -3.39 -5.45
C GLU A 50 4.19 -4.53 -4.42
N ARG A 51 3.07 -4.64 -3.70
CA ARG A 51 2.87 -5.66 -2.68
C ARG A 51 1.46 -6.21 -2.71
N ARG A 52 1.37 -7.50 -2.42
CA ARG A 52 0.10 -8.20 -2.24
C ARG A 52 -0.55 -7.71 -0.95
N CYS A 53 -1.80 -7.29 -1.06
CA CYS A 53 -2.65 -7.10 0.10
C CYS A 53 -2.86 -8.46 0.77
N ILE A 54 -2.56 -8.56 2.06
CA ILE A 54 -2.82 -9.80 2.83
C ILE A 54 -4.31 -9.85 3.18
N TYR A 55 -4.92 -8.67 3.37
CA TYR A 55 -6.32 -8.53 3.71
C TYR A 55 -6.93 -7.32 3.02
N HIS A 56 -7.79 -7.60 2.06
CA HIS A 56 -8.71 -6.65 1.46
C HIS A 56 -10.09 -7.31 1.34
N THR A 57 -11.15 -6.61 1.72
CA THR A 57 -12.52 -7.15 1.60
C THR A 57 -13.04 -7.15 0.17
N SER A 58 -12.39 -6.41 -0.73
CA SER A 58 -12.91 -6.14 -2.07
C SER A 58 -11.90 -6.56 -3.13
N ILE A 59 -11.92 -7.84 -3.52
CA ILE A 59 -11.04 -8.37 -4.56
C ILE A 59 -11.18 -7.50 -5.82
N GLY A 60 -10.07 -6.93 -6.29
CA GLY A 60 -10.02 -6.09 -7.49
C GLY A 60 -10.49 -4.63 -7.35
N GLN A 61 -10.80 -4.14 -6.14
CA GLN A 61 -11.09 -2.72 -5.93
C GLN A 61 -9.87 -1.94 -5.46
N LYS A 62 -9.75 -0.70 -5.93
CA LYS A 62 -8.79 0.29 -5.44
C LYS A 62 -9.26 0.78 -4.07
N CYS A 63 -8.36 0.83 -3.10
CA CYS A 63 -8.61 1.51 -1.84
C CYS A 63 -7.88 2.85 -1.77
N GLU A 64 -8.62 3.89 -1.42
CA GLU A 64 -8.12 5.23 -1.17
C GLU A 64 -8.51 5.62 0.25
N PHE A 65 -7.56 6.15 1.02
CA PHE A 65 -7.80 6.62 2.37
C PHE A 65 -7.22 8.01 2.57
N GLN A 66 -7.97 8.88 3.23
CA GLN A 66 -7.46 10.16 3.69
C GLN A 66 -7.07 10.04 5.16
N ASP A 67 -5.97 10.71 5.53
CA ASP A 67 -5.52 10.82 6.92
C ASP A 67 -5.41 9.47 7.65
N ALA A 68 -4.98 8.44 6.93
CA ALA A 68 -4.85 7.10 7.46
C ALA A 68 -3.67 6.98 8.41
N TYR A 69 -3.87 6.23 9.50
CA TYR A 69 -2.77 5.79 10.33
C TYR A 69 -1.98 4.68 9.63
N VAL A 70 -0.66 4.73 9.77
CA VAL A 70 0.27 3.78 9.18
C VAL A 70 1.05 3.10 10.28
N LEU A 71 0.85 1.79 10.42
CA LEU A 71 1.57 0.94 11.35
C LEU A 71 2.60 0.11 10.59
N LEU A 72 3.86 0.17 11.02
CA LEU A 72 4.97 -0.54 10.40
C LEU A 72 5.50 -1.60 11.37
N SER A 73 5.49 -2.88 11.00
CA SER A 73 5.99 -3.97 11.87
C SER A 73 7.02 -4.84 11.18
N GLU A 74 8.19 -5.00 11.81
CA GLU A 74 9.21 -5.98 11.40
C GLU A 74 8.79 -7.41 11.70
N LYS A 75 7.91 -7.59 12.69
CA LYS A 75 7.50 -8.88 13.21
C LYS A 75 6.16 -9.30 12.61
N LYS A 76 5.88 -10.60 12.75
CA LYS A 76 4.56 -11.16 12.50
C LYS A 76 3.57 -10.68 13.56
N ILE A 77 2.33 -10.43 13.14
CA ILE A 77 1.23 -10.04 14.02
C ILE A 77 0.33 -11.25 14.22
N SER A 78 0.27 -11.76 15.45
CA SER A 78 -0.54 -12.93 15.84
C SER A 78 -1.85 -12.54 16.53
N SER A 79 -1.89 -11.38 17.18
CA SER A 79 -3.07 -10.79 17.82
C SER A 79 -3.14 -9.28 17.51
N VAL A 80 -4.36 -8.77 17.35
CA VAL A 80 -4.68 -7.34 17.18
C VAL A 80 -5.74 -6.89 18.19
N GLN A 81 -5.95 -7.67 19.26
CA GLN A 81 -7.04 -7.46 20.21
C GLN A 81 -6.99 -6.10 20.90
N SER A 82 -5.85 -5.45 20.95
CA SER A 82 -5.62 -4.13 21.56
C SER A 82 -5.59 -2.97 20.56
N ILE A 83 -5.03 -3.19 19.36
CA ILE A 83 -4.95 -2.17 18.30
C ILE A 83 -6.35 -1.75 17.87
N VAL A 84 -7.31 -2.69 17.82
CA VAL A 84 -8.64 -2.42 17.28
C VAL A 84 -9.53 -1.61 18.25
N PRO A 85 -9.66 -1.96 19.55
CA PRO A 85 -10.55 -1.25 20.46
C PRO A 85 -10.14 0.20 20.76
N ASP A 86 -8.84 0.49 20.88
CA ASP A 86 -8.37 1.87 21.12
C ASP A 86 -8.64 2.76 19.90
N HIS A 87 -8.55 2.18 18.70
CA HIS A 87 -8.86 2.86 17.46
C HIS A 87 -10.36 3.05 17.22
N GLU A 88 -11.19 2.15 17.76
CA GLU A 88 -12.67 2.26 17.78
C GLU A 88 -13.15 3.31 18.80
N ALA A 89 -12.41 3.53 19.89
CA ALA A 89 -12.74 4.51 20.92
C ALA A 89 -12.47 5.96 20.48
N ASN A 90 -11.61 6.17 19.49
CA ASN A 90 -11.35 7.48 18.92
C ASN A 90 -12.51 7.95 18.03
N ALA A 91 -13.05 9.14 18.32
CA ALA A 91 -14.22 9.74 17.65
C ALA A 91 -14.08 9.92 16.13
N HIS A 92 -12.85 9.78 15.61
CA HIS A 92 -12.53 9.79 14.19
C HIS A 92 -12.04 8.39 13.85
N GLN A 93 -12.92 7.57 13.27
CA GLN A 93 -12.60 6.24 12.73
C GLN A 93 -11.65 6.36 11.52
N ASN A 94 -10.46 6.92 11.76
CA ASN A 94 -9.48 7.13 10.72
C ASN A 94 -9.09 5.76 10.16
N PRO A 95 -8.98 5.62 8.83
CA PRO A 95 -8.53 4.39 8.24
C PRO A 95 -7.15 4.01 8.75
N MET A 96 -6.84 2.72 8.81
CA MET A 96 -5.53 2.25 9.21
C MET A 96 -4.95 1.30 8.16
N VAL A 97 -3.67 1.50 7.85
CA VAL A 97 -2.88 0.64 6.97
C VAL A 97 -1.74 0.01 7.76
N ILE A 98 -1.72 -1.32 7.80
CA ILE A 98 -0.74 -2.11 8.54
C ILE A 98 0.24 -2.73 7.55
N PHE A 99 1.53 -2.56 7.79
CA PHE A 99 2.62 -3.21 7.06
C PHE A 99 3.37 -4.23 7.92
N PRO A 100 2.87 -5.46 8.08
CA PRO A 100 3.53 -6.49 8.86
C PRO A 100 4.43 -7.38 7.99
N GLU A 101 5.38 -8.07 8.61
CA GLU A 101 6.08 -9.20 7.97
C GLU A 101 5.08 -10.28 7.50
N GLY A 102 4.07 -10.53 8.33
CA GLY A 102 2.99 -11.48 8.11
C GLY A 102 1.91 -11.35 9.18
N ILE A 103 0.72 -11.84 8.88
CA ILE A 103 -0.37 -11.98 9.84
C ILE A 103 -0.59 -13.46 10.08
N GLU A 104 -0.65 -13.86 11.35
CA GLU A 104 -0.84 -15.25 11.76
C GLU A 104 -1.90 -15.34 12.87
N GLY A 105 -2.27 -16.57 13.24
CA GLY A 105 -3.17 -16.83 14.34
C GLY A 105 -4.57 -16.23 14.14
N GLU A 106 -5.07 -15.57 15.18
CA GLU A 106 -6.43 -14.99 15.18
C GLU A 106 -6.49 -13.56 14.64
N ALA A 107 -5.34 -12.90 14.47
CA ALA A 107 -5.29 -11.50 14.05
C ALA A 107 -6.08 -11.23 12.76
N LEU A 108 -5.93 -12.08 11.75
CA LEU A 108 -6.66 -11.92 10.48
C LEU A 108 -8.18 -12.02 10.68
N SER A 109 -8.62 -13.04 11.42
CA SER A 109 -10.04 -13.25 11.71
C SER A 109 -10.65 -12.09 12.50
N THR A 110 -9.90 -11.54 13.45
CA THR A 110 -10.33 -10.37 14.24
C THR A 110 -10.46 -9.12 13.37
N LEU A 111 -9.48 -8.85 12.49
CA LEU A 111 -9.58 -7.74 11.52
C LEU A 111 -10.80 -7.89 10.60
N VAL A 112 -11.03 -9.11 10.10
CA VAL A 112 -12.19 -9.42 9.24
C VAL A 112 -13.50 -9.17 9.97
N LEU A 113 -13.62 -9.70 11.20
CA LEU A 113 -14.84 -9.60 11.99
C LEU A 113 -15.14 -8.15 12.39
N ASN A 114 -14.15 -7.37 12.80
CA ASN A 114 -14.35 -5.98 13.21
C ASN A 114 -14.69 -5.09 12.03
N ARG A 115 -14.14 -5.35 10.84
CA ARG A 115 -14.58 -4.67 9.61
C ARG A 115 -16.04 -4.97 9.27
N LEU A 116 -16.48 -6.22 9.38
CA LEU A 116 -17.86 -6.61 9.07
C LEU A 116 -18.88 -6.13 10.11
N LYS A 117 -18.52 -6.17 11.40
CA LYS A 117 -19.44 -5.84 12.49
C LYS A 117 -19.50 -4.35 12.79
N VAL A 118 -18.35 -3.69 12.81
CA VAL A 118 -18.19 -2.31 13.32
C VAL A 118 -17.80 -1.33 12.21
N GLY A 119 -17.59 -1.81 10.98
CA GLY A 119 -17.24 -0.98 9.83
C GLY A 119 -15.78 -0.50 9.84
N LEU A 120 -14.92 -1.15 10.62
CA LEU A 120 -13.51 -0.77 10.77
C LEU A 120 -12.79 -0.71 9.41
N GLN A 121 -12.23 0.46 9.09
CA GLN A 121 -11.51 0.70 7.84
C GLN A 121 -10.03 0.35 7.97
N VAL A 122 -9.72 -0.95 8.07
CA VAL A 122 -8.33 -1.44 8.13
C VAL A 122 -7.95 -2.20 6.86
N ILE A 123 -6.71 -2.01 6.41
CA ILE A 123 -6.05 -2.81 5.37
C ILE A 123 -4.70 -3.29 5.89
N ALA A 124 -4.36 -4.55 5.57
CA ALA A 124 -3.03 -5.07 5.84
C ALA A 124 -2.29 -5.43 4.54
N VAL A 125 -1.13 -4.84 4.34
CA VAL A 125 -0.27 -5.05 3.16
C VAL A 125 1.05 -5.64 3.62
N LYS A 126 1.51 -6.73 3.00
CA LYS A 126 2.79 -7.34 3.40
C LYS A 126 3.92 -6.31 3.30
N ALA A 127 4.74 -6.21 4.35
CA ALA A 127 5.90 -5.33 4.36
C ALA A 127 6.78 -5.55 3.12
N PRO A 128 7.36 -4.47 2.55
CA PRO A 128 8.20 -4.57 1.37
C PRO A 128 9.56 -5.21 1.72
N GLY A 129 10.21 -5.83 0.72
CA GLY A 129 11.47 -6.54 0.90
C GLY A 129 11.35 -7.90 1.61
N PHE A 130 12.50 -8.42 2.04
CA PHE A 130 12.69 -9.61 2.88
C PHE A 130 14.01 -9.46 3.67
N GLY A 131 14.14 -10.12 4.82
CA GLY A 131 15.35 -10.06 5.66
C GLY A 131 15.79 -8.63 5.98
N ASP A 132 17.08 -8.34 5.86
CA ASP A 132 17.65 -7.00 6.11
C ASP A 132 17.16 -5.93 5.13
N ASN A 133 16.85 -6.31 3.88
CA ASN A 133 16.31 -5.37 2.90
C ASN A 133 14.93 -4.85 3.36
N ARG A 134 14.10 -5.69 3.98
CA ARG A 134 12.82 -5.26 4.56
C ARG A 134 13.04 -4.28 5.71
N LYS A 135 13.98 -4.55 6.61
CA LYS A 135 14.30 -3.65 7.74
C LYS A 135 14.71 -2.27 7.22
N ASN A 136 15.58 -2.22 6.21
CA ASN A 136 15.99 -0.96 5.57
C ASN A 136 14.84 -0.23 4.88
N GLN A 137 13.95 -0.96 4.20
CA GLN A 137 12.80 -0.35 3.52
C GLN A 137 11.75 0.17 4.51
N LEU A 138 11.44 -0.59 5.57
CA LEU A 138 10.53 -0.16 6.63
C LEU A 138 11.08 1.07 7.35
N LYS A 139 12.38 1.13 7.62
CA LYS A 139 13.02 2.32 8.19
C LYS A 139 12.89 3.55 7.31
N GLY A 140 12.99 3.38 5.99
CA GLY A 140 12.72 4.45 5.03
C GLY A 140 11.26 4.91 5.06
N MET A 141 10.32 3.95 5.17
CA MET A 141 8.90 4.26 5.32
C MET A 141 8.61 4.99 6.63
N ASP A 142 9.28 4.64 7.72
CA ASP A 142 9.13 5.24 9.04
C ASP A 142 9.39 6.75 9.02
N ILE A 143 10.54 7.12 8.43
CA ILE A 143 10.93 8.51 8.22
C ILE A 143 9.93 9.23 7.30
N ALA A 144 9.46 8.55 6.25
CA ALA A 144 8.54 9.15 5.29
C ALA A 144 7.15 9.36 5.87
N THR A 145 6.65 8.44 6.70
CA THR A 145 5.33 8.48 7.33
C THR A 145 5.31 9.37 8.58
N GLY A 146 6.46 9.58 9.21
CA GLY A 146 6.59 10.29 10.48
C GLY A 146 6.08 9.47 11.67
N GLY A 147 5.98 8.15 11.51
CA GLY A 147 5.61 7.22 12.57
C GLY A 147 6.84 6.60 13.24
N ALA A 148 6.59 5.53 13.99
CA ALA A 148 7.61 4.63 14.48
C ALA A 148 7.43 3.20 13.96
N GLN A 149 8.55 2.55 13.66
CA GLN A 149 8.58 1.14 13.28
C GLN A 149 8.59 0.25 14.53
N PHE A 150 7.74 -0.78 14.57
CA PHE A 150 7.70 -1.77 15.64
C PHE A 150 8.61 -2.96 15.32
N GLY A 151 9.46 -3.36 16.27
CA GLY A 151 10.37 -4.48 16.05
C GLY A 151 11.72 -4.33 16.74
N GLU A 152 12.73 -5.02 16.20
CA GLU A 152 14.07 -5.05 16.77
C GLU A 152 14.83 -3.73 16.53
N GLN A 153 14.61 -3.08 15.38
CA GLN A 153 15.29 -1.83 15.04
C GLN A 153 14.52 -0.56 15.42
N GLY A 154 13.34 -0.69 16.00
CA GLY A 154 12.48 0.44 16.36
C GLY A 154 11.91 0.31 17.76
N LEU A 155 10.62 0.61 17.94
CA LEU A 155 9.96 0.49 19.23
C LEU A 155 9.81 -0.99 19.62
N ASN A 156 10.39 -1.34 20.76
CA ASN A 156 10.15 -2.62 21.42
C ASN A 156 8.94 -2.51 22.37
N LEU A 157 7.85 -1.98 21.84
CA LEU A 157 6.54 -1.92 22.52
C LEU A 157 5.72 -3.12 22.10
N ASN A 158 4.85 -3.59 23.00
CA ASN A 158 3.80 -4.48 22.59
C ASN A 158 2.78 -3.69 21.76
N PHE A 159 2.08 -4.39 20.88
CA PHE A 159 0.98 -3.78 20.13
C PHE A 159 -0.13 -3.23 21.05
N ASP A 160 -0.17 -3.72 22.30
CA ASP A 160 -1.09 -3.29 23.34
C ASP A 160 -0.79 -1.91 23.92
N ASP A 161 0.42 -1.40 23.73
CA ASP A 161 0.87 -0.13 24.31
C ASP A 161 0.97 1.00 23.26
N VAL A 162 0.55 0.73 22.01
CA VAL A 162 0.69 1.66 20.88
C VAL A 162 -0.18 2.89 21.07
N GLN A 163 0.41 4.07 20.93
CA GLN A 163 -0.30 5.34 20.99
C GLN A 163 -0.37 6.00 19.61
N ASP A 164 -1.30 6.96 19.45
CA ASP A 164 -1.47 7.72 18.20
C ASP A 164 -0.18 8.37 17.69
N HIS A 165 0.75 8.76 18.59
CA HIS A 165 2.01 9.38 18.22
C HIS A 165 3.07 8.40 17.70
N ASP A 166 2.91 7.10 17.96
CA ASP A 166 3.77 6.05 17.43
C ASP A 166 3.36 5.66 16.01
N LEU A 167 2.15 6.06 15.58
CA LEU A 167 1.61 5.77 14.26
C LEU A 167 1.93 6.90 13.29
N GLY A 168 2.37 6.54 12.09
CA GLY A 168 2.52 7.51 11.01
C GLY A 168 1.14 7.97 10.52
N LYS A 169 1.04 9.17 9.96
CA LYS A 169 -0.22 9.66 9.38
C LYS A 169 -0.03 10.10 7.94
N LYS A 170 -0.72 9.44 7.00
CA LYS A 170 -0.60 9.75 5.56
C LYS A 170 -1.92 9.55 4.82
N SER A 171 -2.10 10.37 3.78
CA SER A 171 -3.10 10.10 2.76
C SER A 171 -2.61 8.99 1.82
N ILE A 172 -3.41 7.95 1.70
CA ILE A 172 -3.18 6.80 0.83
C ILE A 172 -3.97 7.01 -0.44
N GLN A 173 -3.27 7.26 -1.54
CA GLN A 173 -3.93 7.54 -2.81
C GLN A 173 -4.51 6.30 -3.46
N GLU A 174 -3.81 5.16 -3.41
CA GLU A 174 -4.24 3.94 -4.06
C GLU A 174 -3.52 2.73 -3.47
N ILE A 175 -4.28 1.74 -3.01
CA ILE A 175 -3.83 0.37 -2.78
C ILE A 175 -4.57 -0.52 -3.77
N THR A 176 -3.83 -1.19 -4.64
CA THR A 176 -4.35 -2.19 -5.58
C THR A 176 -3.88 -3.58 -5.17
N GLU A 177 -4.80 -4.54 -5.15
CA GLU A 177 -4.41 -5.94 -5.17
C GLU A 177 -3.83 -6.30 -6.53
N GLN A 178 -2.55 -6.65 -6.55
CA GLN A 178 -1.96 -7.27 -7.73
C GLN A 178 -2.26 -8.77 -7.68
N LEU A 179 -3.24 -9.21 -8.49
CA LEU A 179 -3.50 -10.61 -8.73
C LEU A 179 -2.39 -11.14 -9.64
N ASP A 180 -1.33 -11.68 -9.06
CA ASP A 180 -0.40 -12.52 -9.82
C ASP A 180 -1.12 -13.83 -10.13
N ILE A 181 -1.74 -13.93 -11.31
CA ILE A 181 -1.98 -15.24 -11.91
C ILE A 181 -0.61 -15.76 -12.33
N THR A 182 0.20 -16.18 -11.36
CA THR A 182 1.28 -17.11 -11.64
C THR A 182 0.56 -18.42 -11.87
N THR A 183 0.20 -18.67 -13.12
CA THR A 183 -0.15 -20.01 -13.57
C THR A 183 0.93 -20.91 -13.01
N SER A 184 0.57 -21.76 -12.04
CA SER A 184 1.51 -22.72 -11.48
C SER A 184 2.09 -23.50 -12.65
N GLU A 185 3.37 -23.87 -12.55
CA GLU A 185 4.09 -24.63 -13.58
C GLU A 185 3.35 -25.91 -14.04
N TYR A 186 2.28 -26.29 -13.35
CA TYR A 186 1.36 -27.37 -13.66
C TYR A 186 0.49 -27.18 -14.93
N GLU A 187 0.15 -25.95 -15.35
CA GLU A 187 -0.65 -25.76 -16.58
C GLU A 187 0.20 -25.60 -17.85
N LYS A 188 1.48 -25.25 -17.74
CA LYS A 188 2.37 -25.14 -18.92
C LYS A 188 2.64 -26.50 -19.56
N GLU A 189 2.77 -27.56 -18.77
CA GLU A 189 2.94 -28.93 -19.29
C GLU A 189 1.69 -29.42 -20.06
N LYS A 190 0.49 -29.21 -19.51
CA LYS A 190 -0.77 -29.60 -20.16
C LYS A 190 -1.08 -28.84 -21.45
N ILE A 191 -0.66 -27.58 -21.54
CA ILE A 191 -0.80 -26.80 -22.78
C ILE A 191 0.23 -27.25 -23.83
N SER A 192 1.43 -27.67 -23.42
CA SER A 192 2.44 -28.19 -24.35
C SER A 192 2.11 -29.59 -24.92
N GLU A 193 1.39 -30.43 -24.17
CA GLU A 193 0.90 -31.73 -24.66
C GLU A 193 -0.23 -31.59 -25.68
N ASN A 194 -1.13 -30.61 -25.52
CA ASN A 194 -2.27 -30.40 -26.42
C ASN A 194 -1.92 -29.69 -27.74
N ILE A 195 -0.70 -29.16 -27.89
CA ILE A 195 -0.25 -28.49 -29.12
C ILE A 195 0.57 -29.44 -30.02
N ASN A 196 1.05 -30.56 -29.46
CA ASN A 196 1.84 -31.57 -30.19
C ASN A 196 1.12 -32.93 -30.33
N GLY A 197 -0.19 -32.97 -30.08
CA GLY A 197 -1.06 -34.14 -30.28
C GLY A 197 -2.03 -33.96 -31.44
#